data_AF-A0A177VZD2-F1
#
_entry.id   AF-A0A177VZD2-F1
#
_cell.length_a   1.000
_cell.length_b   1.000
_cell.length_c   1.000
_cell.angle_alpha   90.00
_cell.angle_beta   90.00
_cell.angle_gamma   90.00
#
_symmetry.space_group_name_H-M   'P 1'
#
loop_
_entity.id
_entity.type
_entity.pdbx_description
1 polymer ?
#
loop_
_entity_poly.entity_id
_entity_poly.type
_entity_poly.pdbx_seq_one_letter_code
_entity_poly.pdbx_strand_id
1 'polypeptide(L)'
;MKPNDLNESNFRKARVAALSNLQHHQLPLADILKLLPTCFTNTPVTYLLNCPFSESSLPSARNLTWSQMVSNGMCQIQDDGQVIVPFHITVQALERPLNESVGLNQFETALLSSLNGLSLDVEYPFSNMTRWSSWEYFGASFYCIRINSFLVLGISILVLSDILHGSQFDSGIFNTQVHIRIAKVFQSNEQYGPDMPRAITRKHDSYYSVDWVDGETLQIVLNGENGPGVDIYFILKRAKDSGYIIVLDQRKRLGSDITNSDLTTFRSKLPNPPACLNKFKLDSVFGLMSVYSQININHVPDSTYFVSASDSLYFHGSLYDHPRCSMAIDVNSALKTSIKQIFCGTNHEQTNLTGKVIKQRYNKRIANYDELESLVSEWGGKLDESAHARIKF
;
A
#
# COMPACT_ATOMS: atom_id res chain seq x y z
N MET A 1 -23.72 7.57 31.85
CA MET A 1 -23.74 6.60 30.73
C MET A 1 -23.14 5.29 31.26
N LYS A 2 -23.81 4.15 31.07
CA LYS A 2 -23.32 2.86 31.59
C LYS A 2 -22.13 2.37 30.74
N PRO A 3 -21.10 1.72 31.32
CA PRO A 3 -19.89 1.29 30.59
C PRO A 3 -20.12 0.22 29.51
N ASN A 4 -21.33 -0.34 29.40
CA ASN A 4 -21.65 -1.46 28.50
C ASN A 4 -22.28 -1.04 27.16
N ASP A 5 -22.48 0.27 26.90
CA ASP A 5 -23.10 0.76 25.65
C ASP A 5 -22.09 1.26 24.59
N LEU A 6 -20.80 1.01 24.81
CA LEU A 6 -19.74 1.38 23.86
C LEU A 6 -19.52 0.26 22.83
N ASN A 7 -20.31 0.30 21.75
CA ASN A 7 -19.99 -0.49 20.56
C ASN A 7 -18.79 0.11 19.79
N GLU A 8 -18.12 -0.70 18.98
CA GLU A 8 -16.95 -0.30 18.17
C GLU A 8 -17.25 0.86 17.21
N SER A 9 -18.52 0.99 16.76
CA SER A 9 -19.00 2.14 15.99
C SER A 9 -18.93 3.44 16.81
N ASN A 10 -19.23 3.41 18.10
CA ASN A 10 -19.17 4.57 18.99
C ASN A 10 -17.73 4.96 19.31
N PHE A 11 -16.81 4.00 19.42
CA PHE A 11 -15.38 4.28 19.55
C PHE A 11 -14.76 4.82 18.27
N ARG A 12 -15.14 4.29 17.10
CA ARG A 12 -14.73 4.85 15.81
C ARG A 12 -15.28 6.26 15.65
N LYS A 13 -16.56 6.50 15.95
CA LYS A 13 -17.16 7.84 15.95
C LYS A 13 -16.50 8.77 16.97
N ALA A 14 -16.16 8.30 18.16
CA ALA A 14 -15.47 9.10 19.17
C ALA A 14 -14.01 9.39 18.80
N ARG A 15 -13.31 8.45 18.14
CA ARG A 15 -11.96 8.65 17.63
C ARG A 15 -11.95 9.59 16.43
N VAL A 16 -12.87 9.40 15.48
CA VAL A 16 -13.11 10.33 14.37
C VAL A 16 -13.50 11.69 14.91
N ALA A 17 -14.37 11.76 15.93
CA ALA A 17 -14.74 13.01 16.60
C ALA A 17 -13.56 13.65 17.33
N ALA A 18 -12.73 12.89 18.04
CA ALA A 18 -11.54 13.41 18.73
C ALA A 18 -10.46 13.88 17.74
N LEU A 19 -10.25 13.13 16.65
CA LEU A 19 -9.35 13.50 15.56
C LEU A 19 -9.91 14.64 14.69
N SER A 20 -11.23 14.79 14.58
CA SER A 20 -11.89 15.93 13.94
C SER A 20 -11.98 17.15 14.86
N ASN A 21 -11.90 16.94 16.18
CA ASN A 21 -11.88 17.98 17.22
C ASN A 21 -10.46 18.45 17.55
N LEU A 22 -9.41 17.83 16.98
CA LEU A 22 -8.11 18.49 16.84
C LEU A 22 -8.35 19.70 15.94
N GLN A 23 -8.43 20.85 16.59
CA GLN A 23 -8.85 22.13 16.03
C GLN A 23 -7.96 22.50 14.83
N HIS A 24 -8.49 22.41 13.61
CA HIS A 24 -8.53 23.47 12.58
C HIS A 24 -8.60 22.95 11.13
N HIS A 25 -9.52 23.56 10.37
CA HIS A 25 -9.78 23.50 8.92
C HIS A 25 -9.90 22.10 8.32
N GLN A 26 -11.15 21.60 8.24
CA GLN A 26 -11.49 20.57 7.27
C GLN A 26 -11.10 21.07 5.88
N LEU A 27 -9.93 20.66 5.39
CA LEU A 27 -9.55 20.86 4.01
C LEU A 27 -10.69 20.32 3.12
N PRO A 28 -11.08 21.05 2.07
CA PRO A 28 -11.90 20.50 1.00
C PRO A 28 -11.33 19.15 0.52
N LEU A 29 -12.18 18.25 0.06
CA LEU A 29 -11.76 16.95 -0.46
C LEU A 29 -10.65 17.09 -1.53
N ALA A 30 -10.77 18.06 -2.43
CA ALA A 30 -9.75 18.34 -3.44
C ALA A 30 -8.38 18.69 -2.84
N ASP A 31 -8.33 19.44 -1.73
CA ASP A 31 -7.07 19.79 -1.07
C ASP A 31 -6.48 18.60 -0.31
N ILE A 32 -7.31 17.75 0.31
CA ILE A 32 -6.84 16.47 0.87
C ILE A 32 -6.24 15.59 -0.23
N LEU A 33 -6.89 15.54 -1.39
CA LEU A 33 -6.41 14.82 -2.56
C LEU A 33 -5.19 15.47 -3.23
N LYS A 34 -4.79 16.69 -2.85
CA LYS A 34 -3.49 17.30 -3.21
C LYS A 34 -2.40 17.04 -2.16
N LEU A 35 -2.78 16.91 -0.90
CA LEU A 35 -1.86 16.58 0.20
C LEU A 35 -1.36 15.12 0.09
N LEU A 36 -2.29 14.17 -0.02
CA LEU A 36 -2.00 12.74 -0.03
C LEU A 36 -1.01 12.30 -1.12
N PRO A 37 -1.09 12.79 -2.37
CA PRO A 37 -0.13 12.45 -3.42
C PRO A 37 1.33 12.72 -3.08
N THR A 38 1.61 13.83 -2.38
CA THR A 38 2.98 14.20 -1.99
C THR A 38 3.61 13.09 -1.15
N CYS A 39 2.81 12.48 -0.27
CA CYS A 39 3.26 11.33 0.50
C CYS A 39 3.39 10.05 -0.34
N PHE A 40 2.38 9.66 -1.10
CA PHE A 40 2.40 8.36 -1.80
C PHE A 40 3.47 8.28 -2.90
N THR A 41 3.88 9.44 -3.42
CA THR A 41 4.96 9.57 -4.41
C THR A 41 6.33 9.80 -3.79
N ASN A 42 6.41 10.01 -2.47
CA ASN A 42 7.62 10.46 -1.78
C ASN A 42 8.24 11.71 -2.41
N THR A 43 7.41 12.62 -2.92
CA THR A 43 7.88 13.88 -3.49
C THR A 43 8.43 14.75 -2.35
N PRO A 44 9.72 15.10 -2.34
CA PRO A 44 10.32 15.82 -1.22
C PRO A 44 9.82 17.27 -1.18
N VAL A 45 9.51 17.74 0.02
CA VAL A 45 9.22 19.15 0.28
C VAL A 45 10.51 19.89 0.59
N THR A 46 10.94 20.75 -0.34
CA THR A 46 12.19 21.52 -0.22
C THR A 46 11.99 22.91 0.40
N TYR A 47 10.76 23.44 0.40
CA TYR A 47 10.46 24.79 0.87
C TYR A 47 9.26 24.78 1.82
N LEU A 48 9.54 24.79 3.13
CA LEU A 48 8.52 24.69 4.18
C LEU A 48 7.53 25.87 4.23
N LEU A 49 7.87 26.99 3.61
CA LEU A 49 7.01 28.18 3.53
C LEU A 49 6.06 28.14 2.33
N ASN A 50 6.18 27.16 1.43
CA ASN A 50 5.26 27.02 0.32
C ASN A 50 3.91 26.48 0.80
N CYS A 51 2.84 26.98 0.18
CA CYS A 51 1.47 26.48 0.37
C CYS A 51 1.10 25.60 -0.84
N PRO A 52 0.76 24.31 -0.63
CA PRO A 52 0.34 23.44 -1.72
C PRO A 52 -1.11 23.66 -2.18
N PHE A 53 -1.86 24.54 -1.51
CA PHE A 53 -3.29 24.77 -1.76
C PHE A 53 -3.60 26.22 -2.19
N SER A 54 -2.68 26.86 -2.91
CA SER A 54 -2.85 28.26 -3.39
C SER A 54 -4.17 28.49 -4.14
N GLU A 55 -4.69 27.46 -4.80
CA GLU A 55 -5.93 27.48 -5.59
C GLU A 55 -7.16 26.94 -4.82
N SER A 56 -7.05 26.69 -3.52
CA SER A 56 -8.14 26.12 -2.72
C SER A 56 -9.43 26.94 -2.83
N SER A 57 -10.58 26.27 -2.81
CA SER A 57 -11.87 26.96 -2.66
C SER A 57 -12.04 27.58 -1.27
N LEU A 58 -11.30 27.11 -0.27
CA LEU A 58 -11.32 27.59 1.11
C LEU A 58 -10.24 28.66 1.32
N PRO A 59 -10.59 29.94 1.60
CA PRO A 59 -9.60 31.02 1.73
C PRO A 59 -8.53 30.76 2.80
N SER A 60 -8.87 30.07 3.89
CA SER A 60 -7.91 29.74 4.95
C SER A 60 -6.91 28.65 4.56
N ALA A 61 -7.24 27.77 3.62
CA ALA A 61 -6.31 26.77 3.10
C ALA A 61 -5.27 27.39 2.16
N ARG A 62 -5.60 28.50 1.47
CA ARG A 62 -4.67 29.18 0.53
C ARG A 62 -3.40 29.73 1.18
N ASN A 63 -3.43 29.93 2.49
CA ASN A 63 -2.29 30.41 3.26
C ASN A 63 -1.66 29.32 4.12
N LEU A 64 -2.08 28.07 3.99
CA LEU A 64 -1.65 26.96 4.84
C LEU A 64 -0.33 26.37 4.32
N THR A 65 0.77 26.90 4.84
CA THR A 65 2.13 26.46 4.52
C THR A 65 2.45 25.07 5.10
N TRP A 66 3.47 24.40 4.58
CA TRP A 66 3.96 23.13 5.12
C TRP A 66 4.31 23.21 6.61
N SER A 67 4.98 24.27 7.05
CA SER A 67 5.33 24.46 8.47
C SER A 67 4.08 24.55 9.36
N GLN A 68 3.02 25.20 8.89
CA GLN A 68 1.74 25.27 9.60
C GLN A 68 1.02 23.93 9.60
N MET A 69 1.04 23.17 8.50
CA MET A 69 0.47 21.82 8.47
C MET A 69 1.17 20.88 9.46
N VAL A 70 2.50 20.97 9.59
CA VAL A 70 3.26 20.22 10.61
C VAL A 70 2.86 20.67 12.01
N SER A 71 2.82 21.99 12.26
CA SER A 71 2.42 22.55 13.56
C SER A 71 1.01 22.14 13.98
N ASN A 72 0.13 21.93 12.99
CA ASN A 72 -1.26 21.51 13.18
C ASN A 72 -1.44 19.97 13.22
N GLY A 73 -0.36 19.19 13.11
CA GLY A 73 -0.43 17.73 13.15
C GLY A 73 -1.06 17.08 11.91
N MET A 74 -1.17 17.81 10.80
CA MET A 74 -1.75 17.30 9.54
C MET A 74 -0.77 16.41 8.77
N CYS A 75 0.53 16.63 8.96
CA CYS A 75 1.60 15.83 8.40
C CYS A 75 2.86 15.93 9.27
N GLN A 76 3.82 15.06 8.99
CA GLN A 76 5.19 15.14 9.45
C GLN A 76 6.09 15.26 8.21
N ILE A 77 7.20 15.98 8.35
CA ILE A 77 8.21 16.09 7.30
C ILE A 77 9.51 15.55 7.88
N GLN A 78 10.08 14.55 7.20
CA GLN A 78 11.35 13.91 7.57
C GLN A 78 12.53 14.81 7.16
N ASP A 79 13.73 14.49 7.65
CA ASP A 79 14.95 15.26 7.39
C ASP A 79 15.30 15.33 5.88
N ASP A 80 14.90 14.33 5.11
CA ASP A 80 15.07 14.26 3.65
C ASP A 80 13.94 14.97 2.88
N GLY A 81 12.99 15.60 3.58
CA GLY A 81 11.84 16.29 3.01
C GLY A 81 10.65 15.37 2.70
N GLN A 82 10.73 14.08 2.99
CA GLN A 82 9.61 13.15 2.79
C GLN A 82 8.43 13.52 3.70
N VAL A 83 7.23 13.56 3.13
CA VAL A 83 6.00 13.88 3.87
C VAL A 83 5.31 12.59 4.33
N ILE A 84 5.00 12.50 5.62
CA ILE A 84 4.14 11.47 6.19
C ILE A 84 2.81 12.12 6.60
N VAL A 85 1.72 11.64 6.01
CA VAL A 85 0.35 12.06 6.30
C VAL A 85 -0.33 10.98 7.13
N PRO A 86 -0.82 11.28 8.34
CA PRO A 86 -1.51 10.30 9.16
C PRO A 86 -2.66 9.60 8.42
N PHE A 87 -2.75 8.28 8.55
CA PHE A 87 -3.74 7.47 7.82
C PHE A 87 -5.20 7.92 8.04
N HIS A 88 -5.51 8.55 9.18
CA HIS A 88 -6.84 9.09 9.43
C HIS A 88 -7.27 10.18 8.42
N ILE A 89 -6.34 10.88 7.78
CA ILE A 89 -6.65 11.84 6.70
C ILE A 89 -7.15 11.11 5.45
N THR A 90 -6.61 9.92 5.15
CA THR A 90 -7.13 9.05 4.08
C THR A 90 -8.57 8.60 4.40
N VAL A 91 -8.83 8.22 5.66
CA VAL A 91 -10.19 7.87 6.12
C VAL A 91 -11.14 9.06 5.97
N GLN A 92 -10.71 10.27 6.36
CA GLN A 92 -11.51 11.49 6.19
C GLN A 92 -11.87 11.76 4.73
N ALA A 93 -10.93 11.57 3.79
CA ALA A 93 -11.19 11.74 2.36
C ALA A 93 -12.29 10.78 1.86
N LEU A 94 -12.26 9.53 2.33
CA LEU A 94 -13.16 8.47 1.90
C LEU A 94 -14.54 8.51 2.59
N GLU A 95 -14.61 9.07 3.80
CA GLU A 95 -15.88 9.30 4.51
C GLU A 95 -16.60 10.58 4.05
N ARG A 96 -16.02 11.35 3.12
CA ARG A 96 -16.69 12.54 2.57
C ARG A 96 -17.96 12.17 1.81
N PRO A 97 -19.05 12.93 1.98
CA PRO A 97 -20.28 12.68 1.25
C PRO A 97 -20.07 12.87 -0.26
N LEU A 98 -20.82 12.11 -1.06
CA LEU A 98 -20.68 12.05 -2.52
C LEU A 98 -20.82 13.42 -3.20
N ASN A 99 -21.55 14.36 -2.61
CA ASN A 99 -21.66 15.72 -3.13
C ASN A 99 -20.33 16.49 -3.12
N GLU A 100 -19.40 16.19 -2.21
CA GLU A 100 -18.05 16.77 -2.20
C GLU A 100 -17.15 16.19 -3.30
N SER A 101 -17.53 15.05 -3.90
CA SER A 101 -16.85 14.52 -5.10
C SER A 101 -17.25 15.26 -6.38
N VAL A 102 -18.33 16.05 -6.34
CA VAL A 102 -18.79 16.86 -7.47
C VAL A 102 -17.82 18.02 -7.69
N GLY A 103 -17.04 17.96 -8.77
CA GLY A 103 -16.02 18.95 -9.12
C GLY A 103 -14.59 18.43 -9.07
N LEU A 104 -14.37 17.19 -8.62
CA LEU A 104 -13.07 16.54 -8.77
C LEU A 104 -12.76 16.31 -10.25
N ASN A 105 -11.50 16.53 -10.63
CA ASN A 105 -11.04 16.15 -11.96
C ASN A 105 -10.87 14.63 -12.09
N GLN A 106 -10.57 14.14 -13.29
CA GLN A 106 -10.44 12.71 -13.56
C GLN A 106 -9.32 12.02 -12.75
N PHE A 107 -8.22 12.73 -12.46
CA PHE A 107 -7.09 12.17 -11.71
C PHE A 107 -7.40 12.11 -10.21
N GLU A 108 -8.01 13.16 -9.67
CA GLU A 108 -8.51 13.18 -8.28
C GLU A 108 -9.56 12.08 -8.06
N THR A 109 -10.47 11.92 -9.02
CA THR A 109 -11.47 10.84 -9.01
C THR A 109 -10.82 9.46 -9.07
N ALA A 110 -9.80 9.28 -9.91
CA ALA A 110 -9.06 8.03 -10.01
C ALA A 110 -8.27 7.71 -8.72
N LEU A 111 -7.65 8.71 -8.10
CA LEU A 111 -6.97 8.56 -6.82
C LEU A 111 -7.97 8.19 -5.72
N LEU A 112 -9.08 8.92 -5.60
CA LEU A 112 -10.14 8.60 -4.63
C LEU A 112 -10.68 7.19 -4.82
N SER A 113 -10.91 6.77 -6.08
CA SER A 113 -11.32 5.40 -6.41
C SER A 113 -10.26 4.37 -6.01
N SER A 114 -8.97 4.67 -6.19
CA SER A 114 -7.86 3.80 -5.79
C SER A 114 -7.74 3.68 -4.26
N LEU A 115 -7.95 4.78 -3.54
CA LEU A 115 -7.99 4.81 -2.07
C LEU A 115 -9.21 4.04 -1.54
N ASN A 116 -10.35 4.11 -2.22
CA ASN A 116 -11.52 3.29 -1.87
C ASN A 116 -11.27 1.80 -2.16
N GLY A 117 -10.53 1.52 -3.24
CA GLY A 117 -10.08 0.17 -3.59
C GLY A 117 -9.10 -0.42 -2.59
N LEU A 118 -8.30 0.43 -1.91
CA LEU A 118 -7.51 0.09 -0.73
C LEU A 118 -8.46 -0.12 0.46
N SER A 119 -9.17 -1.25 0.45
CA SER A 119 -10.11 -1.73 1.47
C SER A 119 -9.89 -1.07 2.84
N LEU A 120 -10.73 -0.08 3.16
CA LEU A 120 -10.77 0.57 4.47
C LEU A 120 -11.22 -0.38 5.59
N ASP A 121 -11.70 -1.57 5.24
CA ASP A 121 -11.81 -2.70 6.15
C ASP A 121 -10.41 -3.26 6.42
N VAL A 122 -9.61 -2.40 7.06
CA VAL A 122 -8.44 -2.78 7.86
C VAL A 122 -8.85 -3.85 8.89
N GLU A 123 -10.14 -3.95 9.22
CA GLU A 123 -10.77 -4.81 10.23
C GLU A 123 -11.36 -6.14 9.70
N TYR A 124 -11.58 -6.26 8.40
CA TYR A 124 -12.10 -7.49 7.80
C TYR A 124 -11.35 -7.79 6.50
N PRO A 125 -10.61 -8.91 6.36
CA PRO A 125 -10.44 -9.44 5.02
C PRO A 125 -11.84 -9.53 4.41
N PHE A 126 -12.00 -9.20 3.12
CA PHE A 126 -13.15 -9.71 2.37
C PHE A 126 -13.31 -11.16 2.81
N SER A 127 -14.48 -11.53 3.35
CA SER A 127 -14.66 -12.73 4.19
C SER A 127 -14.20 -14.04 3.54
N ASN A 128 -13.83 -13.99 2.26
CA ASN A 128 -13.44 -15.07 1.39
C ASN A 128 -12.00 -14.93 0.80
N MET A 129 -11.18 -13.97 1.25
CA MET A 129 -9.83 -13.73 0.69
C MET A 129 -8.73 -14.26 1.62
N THR A 130 -7.81 -15.05 1.08
CA THR A 130 -6.68 -15.60 1.81
C THR A 130 -5.68 -14.51 2.22
N ARG A 131 -4.91 -14.76 3.29
CA ARG A 131 -3.92 -13.79 3.82
C ARG A 131 -2.85 -13.39 2.79
N TRP A 132 -2.45 -14.31 1.92
CA TRP A 132 -1.47 -14.07 0.85
C TRP A 132 -2.07 -13.23 -0.27
N SER A 133 -3.27 -13.55 -0.75
CA SER A 133 -3.95 -12.81 -1.82
C SER A 133 -4.27 -11.37 -1.39
N SER A 134 -4.61 -11.18 -0.11
CA SER A 134 -4.79 -9.86 0.50
C SER A 134 -3.52 -8.98 0.46
N TRP A 135 -2.34 -9.60 0.52
CA TRP A 135 -1.04 -8.89 0.44
C TRP A 135 -0.67 -8.49 -0.99
N GLU A 136 -0.98 -9.34 -1.95
CA GLU A 136 -0.84 -9.04 -3.38
C GLU A 136 -1.77 -7.91 -3.78
N TYR A 137 -3.04 -8.00 -3.38
CA TYR A 137 -4.02 -6.96 -3.63
C TYR A 137 -3.62 -5.61 -3.03
N PHE A 138 -3.06 -5.61 -1.83
CA PHE A 138 -2.52 -4.40 -1.20
C PHE A 138 -1.40 -3.80 -2.07
N GLY A 139 -0.49 -4.64 -2.56
CA GLY A 139 0.58 -4.23 -3.46
C GLY A 139 0.11 -3.58 -4.75
N ALA A 140 -0.81 -4.25 -5.43
CA ALA A 140 -1.40 -3.73 -6.66
C ALA A 140 -2.12 -2.39 -6.41
N SER A 141 -2.88 -2.31 -5.31
CA SER A 141 -3.53 -1.07 -4.89
C SER A 141 -2.52 0.04 -4.59
N PHE A 142 -1.38 -0.29 -3.98
CA PHE A 142 -0.33 0.68 -3.70
C PHE A 142 0.28 1.27 -4.98
N TYR A 143 0.65 0.42 -5.95
CA TYR A 143 1.11 0.90 -7.26
C TYR A 143 0.05 1.78 -7.94
N CYS A 144 -1.23 1.37 -7.88
CA CYS A 144 -2.35 2.13 -8.42
C CYS A 144 -2.48 3.51 -7.77
N ILE A 145 -2.42 3.60 -6.43
CA ILE A 145 -2.43 4.85 -5.66
C ILE A 145 -1.25 5.73 -6.03
N ARG A 146 -0.03 5.18 -6.04
CA ARG A 146 1.18 5.95 -6.34
C ARG A 146 1.15 6.52 -7.76
N ILE A 147 0.78 5.73 -8.76
CA ILE A 147 0.68 6.19 -10.15
C ILE A 147 -0.40 7.28 -10.29
N ASN A 148 -1.59 7.05 -9.73
CA ASN A 148 -2.66 8.06 -9.78
C ASN A 148 -2.31 9.33 -8.99
N SER A 149 -1.49 9.21 -7.94
CA SER A 149 -0.95 10.34 -7.19
C SER A 149 -0.03 11.22 -8.04
N PHE A 150 0.87 10.64 -8.84
CA PHE A 150 1.68 11.40 -9.79
C PHE A 150 0.80 12.18 -10.79
N LEU A 151 -0.28 11.58 -11.28
CA LEU A 151 -1.21 12.27 -12.18
C LEU A 151 -1.93 13.46 -11.51
N VAL A 152 -2.31 13.33 -10.23
CA VAL A 152 -2.88 14.46 -9.47
C VAL A 152 -1.87 15.59 -9.29
N LEU A 153 -0.58 15.25 -9.14
CA LEU A 153 0.52 16.22 -9.13
C LEU A 153 0.86 16.78 -10.54
N GLY A 154 0.10 16.41 -11.57
CA GLY A 154 0.32 16.87 -12.95
C GLY A 154 1.46 16.17 -13.69
N ILE A 155 1.98 15.07 -13.14
CA ILE A 155 3.11 14.32 -13.69
C ILE A 155 2.57 13.13 -14.49
N SER A 156 2.79 13.13 -15.80
CA SER A 156 2.38 12.03 -16.71
C SER A 156 3.57 11.30 -17.37
N ILE A 157 4.77 11.86 -17.22
CA ILE A 157 6.04 11.28 -17.66
C ILE A 157 7.00 11.38 -16.47
N LEU A 158 7.59 10.25 -16.09
CA LEU A 158 8.50 10.15 -14.95
C LEU A 158 9.55 9.07 -15.22
N VAL A 159 10.59 8.98 -14.40
CA VAL A 159 11.55 7.86 -14.48
C VAL A 159 11.01 6.65 -13.71
N LEU A 160 11.31 5.44 -14.18
CA LEU A 160 10.82 4.21 -13.56
C LEU A 160 11.14 4.13 -12.05
N SER A 161 12.29 4.66 -11.64
CA SER A 161 12.70 4.77 -10.24
C SER A 161 11.73 5.58 -9.37
N ASP A 162 10.96 6.52 -9.93
CA ASP A 162 9.98 7.31 -9.17
C ASP A 162 8.77 6.44 -8.76
N ILE A 163 8.32 5.53 -9.64
CA ILE A 163 7.28 4.54 -9.30
C ILE A 163 7.80 3.57 -8.24
N LEU A 164 9.08 3.22 -8.31
CA LEU A 164 9.72 2.25 -7.42
C LEU A 164 10.48 2.90 -6.27
N HIS A 165 10.21 4.18 -5.97
CA HIS A 165 10.94 4.92 -4.95
C HIS A 165 10.86 4.21 -3.59
N GLY A 166 11.99 4.15 -2.89
CA GLY A 166 12.16 3.42 -1.64
C GLY A 166 12.55 1.94 -1.82
N SER A 167 12.74 1.46 -3.05
CA SER A 167 13.32 0.14 -3.33
C SER A 167 14.83 0.21 -3.56
N GLN A 168 15.51 -0.92 -3.41
CA GLN A 168 16.94 -1.07 -3.71
C GLN A 168 17.12 -1.56 -5.16
N PHE A 169 17.90 -0.84 -5.96
CA PHE A 169 18.28 -1.22 -7.33
C PHE A 169 19.58 -0.51 -7.75
N ASP A 170 20.29 -1.05 -8.75
CA ASP A 170 21.59 -0.51 -9.21
C ASP A 170 21.74 -0.49 -10.75
N SER A 171 20.64 -0.58 -11.49
CA SER A 171 20.69 -0.71 -12.95
C SER A 171 20.19 0.54 -13.67
N GLY A 172 20.83 0.89 -14.79
CA GLY A 172 20.47 2.08 -15.60
C GLY A 172 19.06 2.04 -16.19
N ILE A 173 18.44 0.86 -16.29
CA ILE A 173 17.06 0.70 -16.77
C ILE A 173 16.04 1.48 -15.91
N PHE A 174 16.31 1.65 -14.61
CA PHE A 174 15.43 2.38 -13.69
C PHE A 174 15.40 3.90 -13.95
N ASN A 175 16.38 4.43 -14.70
CA ASN A 175 16.38 5.82 -15.17
C ASN A 175 15.58 6.02 -16.46
N THR A 176 14.93 4.97 -16.98
CA THR A 176 14.14 5.08 -18.20
C THR A 176 12.87 5.88 -17.94
N GLN A 177 12.61 6.88 -18.79
CA GLN A 177 11.38 7.65 -18.76
C GLN A 177 10.22 6.84 -19.36
N VAL A 178 9.10 6.84 -18.64
CA VAL A 178 7.89 6.09 -18.96
C VAL A 178 6.67 7.01 -18.94
N HIS A 179 5.70 6.72 -19.79
CA HIS A 179 4.38 7.31 -19.72
C HIS A 179 3.52 6.58 -18.70
N ILE A 180 2.84 7.34 -17.85
CA ILE A 180 1.78 6.83 -16.99
C ILE A 180 0.42 7.36 -17.42
N ARG A 181 -0.61 6.57 -17.11
CA ARG A 181 -2.03 6.86 -17.36
C ARG A 181 -2.80 6.45 -16.12
N ILE A 182 -4.09 6.80 -16.06
CA ILE A 182 -4.97 6.40 -14.96
C ILE A 182 -4.82 4.90 -14.74
N ALA A 183 -4.35 4.52 -13.55
CA ALA A 183 -4.12 3.15 -13.16
C ALA A 183 -5.38 2.56 -12.53
N LYS A 184 -5.60 1.27 -12.78
CA LYS A 184 -6.66 0.47 -12.17
C LYS A 184 -6.13 -0.90 -11.77
N VAL A 185 -6.53 -1.38 -10.60
CA VAL A 185 -6.26 -2.76 -10.19
C VAL A 185 -7.19 -3.70 -10.96
N PHE A 186 -6.62 -4.77 -11.52
CA PHE A 186 -7.36 -5.76 -12.30
C PHE A 186 -6.99 -7.17 -11.84
N GLN A 187 -7.98 -7.96 -11.42
CA GLN A 187 -7.77 -9.39 -11.14
C GLN A 187 -8.01 -10.17 -12.43
N SER A 188 -7.00 -10.88 -12.92
CA SER A 188 -7.03 -11.58 -14.20
C SER A 188 -7.48 -13.05 -14.04
N ASN A 189 -8.22 -13.59 -15.02
CA ASN A 189 -8.39 -15.04 -15.16
C ASN A 189 -7.15 -15.67 -15.79
N GLU A 190 -6.50 -14.95 -16.69
CA GLU A 190 -5.28 -15.38 -17.38
C GLU A 190 -4.07 -15.21 -16.46
N GLN A 191 -3.12 -16.13 -16.58
CA GLN A 191 -1.85 -16.06 -15.88
C GLN A 191 -0.77 -15.45 -16.78
N TYR A 192 0.14 -14.69 -16.19
CA TYR A 192 1.31 -14.14 -16.87
C TYR A 192 2.17 -15.28 -17.42
N GLY A 193 2.45 -15.21 -18.72
CA GLY A 193 3.26 -16.19 -19.42
C GLY A 193 3.13 -16.08 -20.94
N PRO A 194 3.80 -16.97 -21.71
CA PRO A 194 3.89 -16.87 -23.17
C PRO A 194 2.54 -16.85 -23.88
N ASP A 195 1.58 -17.60 -23.35
CA ASP A 195 0.25 -17.78 -23.93
C ASP A 195 -0.73 -16.67 -23.56
N MET A 196 -0.30 -15.71 -22.73
CA MET A 196 -1.18 -14.65 -22.27
C MET A 196 -1.58 -13.71 -23.42
N PRO A 197 -2.88 -13.52 -23.67
CA PRO A 197 -3.35 -12.64 -24.72
C PRO A 197 -3.14 -11.17 -24.36
N ARG A 198 -3.23 -10.30 -25.38
CA ARG A 198 -3.22 -8.84 -25.19
C ARG A 198 -4.49 -8.33 -24.50
N ALA A 199 -5.63 -8.98 -24.74
CA ALA A 199 -6.88 -8.71 -24.05
C ALA A 199 -7.09 -9.77 -22.97
N ILE A 200 -7.13 -9.35 -21.70
CA ILE A 200 -7.32 -10.24 -20.54
C ILE A 200 -8.70 -10.03 -19.93
N THR A 201 -9.24 -11.05 -19.29
CA THR A 201 -10.60 -11.07 -18.73
C THR A 201 -10.59 -10.98 -17.20
N ARG A 202 -11.63 -10.36 -16.64
CA ARG A 202 -11.71 -10.14 -15.19
C ARG A 202 -12.07 -11.43 -14.47
N LYS A 203 -11.41 -11.68 -13.32
CA LYS A 203 -11.72 -12.79 -12.42
C LYS A 203 -13.20 -12.79 -12.06
N HIS A 204 -13.87 -13.93 -12.27
CA HIS A 204 -15.30 -14.13 -12.05
C HIS A 204 -16.27 -13.32 -12.95
N ASP A 205 -15.76 -12.61 -13.96
CA ASP A 205 -16.57 -11.87 -14.95
C ASP A 205 -15.88 -11.88 -16.32
N SER A 206 -16.01 -13.00 -17.04
CA SER A 206 -15.35 -13.22 -18.33
C SER A 206 -15.90 -12.37 -19.47
N TYR A 207 -17.05 -11.71 -19.30
CA TYR A 207 -17.58 -10.77 -20.29
C TYR A 207 -16.83 -9.43 -20.28
N TYR A 208 -16.17 -9.09 -19.17
CA TYR A 208 -15.37 -7.89 -19.06
C TYR A 208 -13.90 -8.18 -19.41
N SER A 209 -13.44 -7.65 -20.55
CA SER A 209 -12.05 -7.75 -21.00
C SER A 209 -11.40 -6.37 -21.18
N VAL A 210 -10.08 -6.31 -21.01
CA VAL A 210 -9.27 -5.09 -21.13
C VAL A 210 -8.00 -5.34 -21.92
N ASP A 211 -7.59 -4.38 -22.76
CA ASP A 211 -6.23 -4.32 -23.31
C ASP A 211 -5.28 -3.85 -22.22
N TRP A 212 -4.46 -4.76 -21.68
CA TRP A 212 -3.53 -4.45 -20.60
C TRP A 212 -2.23 -3.81 -21.08
N VAL A 213 -2.01 -3.71 -22.39
CA VAL A 213 -0.78 -3.20 -23.03
C VAL A 213 -0.92 -1.73 -23.40
N ASP A 214 -1.89 -1.39 -24.26
CA ASP A 214 -2.11 0.01 -24.71
C ASP A 214 -3.52 0.53 -24.43
N GLY A 215 -4.36 -0.19 -23.67
CA GLY A 215 -5.70 0.27 -23.32
C GLY A 215 -5.71 1.64 -22.64
N GLU A 216 -6.84 2.33 -22.65
CA GLU A 216 -6.98 3.71 -22.14
C GLU A 216 -6.45 3.89 -20.70
N THR A 217 -6.61 2.86 -19.87
CA THR A 217 -6.14 2.82 -18.49
C THR A 217 -5.00 1.82 -18.33
N LEU A 218 -4.03 2.15 -17.48
CA LEU A 218 -2.95 1.25 -17.09
C LEU A 218 -3.50 0.18 -16.13
N GLN A 219 -3.39 -1.09 -16.51
CA GLN A 219 -3.82 -2.19 -15.65
C GLN A 219 -2.67 -2.60 -14.71
N ILE A 220 -2.89 -2.49 -13.41
CA ILE A 220 -2.06 -3.13 -12.39
C ILE A 220 -2.68 -4.50 -12.11
N VAL A 221 -2.12 -5.53 -12.71
CA VAL A 221 -2.75 -6.84 -12.79
C VAL A 221 -2.30 -7.72 -11.65
N LEU A 222 -3.27 -8.29 -10.93
CA LEU A 222 -3.07 -9.39 -10.00
C LEU A 222 -3.06 -10.69 -10.80
N ASN A 223 -1.90 -11.34 -10.81
CA ASN A 223 -1.72 -12.63 -11.46
C ASN A 223 -2.49 -13.67 -10.64
N GLY A 224 -3.48 -14.33 -11.24
CA GLY A 224 -4.39 -15.22 -10.51
C GLY A 224 -3.71 -16.34 -9.71
N GLU A 225 -4.51 -17.15 -9.02
CA GLU A 225 -3.99 -18.19 -8.12
C GLU A 225 -3.11 -19.20 -8.89
N ASN A 226 -2.02 -19.64 -8.27
CA ASN A 226 -1.05 -20.60 -8.83
C ASN A 226 -0.30 -20.11 -10.09
N GLY A 227 -0.21 -18.79 -10.30
CA GLY A 227 0.61 -18.22 -11.37
C GLY A 227 2.10 -18.53 -11.21
N PRO A 228 2.86 -18.74 -12.30
CA PRO A 228 4.29 -19.00 -12.22
C PRO A 228 5.07 -17.72 -11.89
N GLY A 229 5.68 -17.68 -10.70
CA GLY A 229 6.78 -16.76 -10.40
C GLY A 229 6.46 -15.26 -10.29
N VAL A 230 5.23 -14.83 -10.59
CA VAL A 230 4.79 -13.43 -10.64
C VAL A 230 3.47 -13.30 -9.89
N ASP A 231 3.36 -12.31 -9.00
CA ASP A 231 2.12 -12.08 -8.23
C ASP A 231 1.38 -10.83 -8.73
N ILE A 232 2.13 -9.78 -9.14
CA ILE A 232 1.59 -8.57 -9.75
C ILE A 232 2.40 -8.25 -11.01
N TYR A 233 1.74 -7.78 -12.07
CA TYR A 233 2.44 -7.24 -13.23
C TYR A 233 1.72 -6.04 -13.83
N PHE A 234 2.47 -5.20 -14.53
CA PHE A 234 1.95 -4.13 -15.37
C PHE A 234 3.00 -3.74 -16.40
N ILE A 235 2.58 -3.02 -17.43
CA ILE A 235 3.45 -2.61 -18.54
C ILE A 235 3.36 -1.12 -18.78
N LEU A 236 4.51 -0.50 -18.95
CA LEU A 236 4.68 0.93 -19.12
C LEU A 236 5.28 1.22 -20.49
N LYS A 237 4.71 2.19 -21.20
CA LYS A 237 5.25 2.64 -22.48
C LYS A 237 6.41 3.59 -22.24
N ARG A 238 7.51 3.43 -22.98
CA ARG A 238 8.65 4.35 -22.93
C ARG A 238 8.28 5.70 -23.49
N ALA A 239 8.87 6.76 -22.94
CA ALA A 239 8.63 8.11 -23.41
C ALA A 239 9.42 8.45 -24.69
N LYS A 240 10.59 7.84 -24.87
CA LYS A 240 11.53 8.18 -25.96
C LYS A 240 11.36 7.34 -27.22
N ASP A 241 10.75 6.16 -27.13
CA ASP A 241 10.56 5.24 -28.24
C ASP A 241 9.24 4.46 -28.12
N SER A 242 8.92 3.64 -29.11
CA SER A 242 7.71 2.80 -29.11
C SER A 242 7.86 1.51 -28.29
N GLY A 243 8.87 1.42 -27.43
CA GLY A 243 9.12 0.27 -26.58
C GLY A 243 8.38 0.32 -25.25
N TYR A 244 8.51 -0.77 -24.49
CA TYR A 244 7.82 -0.96 -23.22
C TYR A 244 8.78 -1.44 -22.13
N ILE A 245 8.37 -1.26 -20.88
CA ILE A 245 8.96 -1.92 -19.72
C ILE A 245 7.86 -2.69 -19.01
N ILE A 246 8.05 -3.99 -18.82
CA ILE A 246 7.18 -4.79 -17.95
C ILE A 246 7.76 -4.76 -16.55
N VAL A 247 6.92 -4.41 -15.58
CA VAL A 247 7.23 -4.56 -14.16
C VAL A 247 6.60 -5.85 -13.69
N LEU A 248 7.42 -6.76 -13.16
CA LEU A 248 7.01 -8.02 -12.55
C LEU A 248 7.31 -7.93 -11.07
N ASP A 249 6.31 -8.07 -10.20
CA ASP A 249 6.46 -8.00 -8.76
C ASP A 249 6.07 -9.34 -8.15
N GLN A 250 7.02 -9.92 -7.41
CA GLN A 250 6.82 -11.13 -6.64
C GLN A 250 6.91 -10.81 -5.15
N ARG A 251 5.90 -11.28 -4.42
CA ARG A 251 5.72 -11.04 -3.00
C ARG A 251 5.96 -12.31 -2.21
N LYS A 252 6.74 -12.17 -1.14
CA LYS A 252 7.13 -13.29 -0.29
C LYS A 252 6.99 -12.93 1.19
N ARG A 253 6.63 -13.95 1.97
CA ARG A 253 6.49 -13.92 3.43
C ARG A 253 7.51 -14.89 4.03
N LEU A 254 8.79 -14.59 3.83
CA LEU A 254 9.88 -15.47 4.23
C LEU A 254 10.54 -14.92 5.50
N GLY A 255 10.47 -15.67 6.61
CA GLY A 255 11.10 -15.26 7.87
C GLY A 255 12.63 -15.38 7.89
N SER A 256 13.22 -16.04 6.88
CA SER A 256 14.67 -16.16 6.70
C SER A 256 15.20 -15.06 5.79
N ASP A 257 16.49 -14.76 5.92
CA ASP A 257 17.20 -13.86 5.00
C ASP A 257 17.13 -14.38 3.56
N ILE A 258 17.05 -13.44 2.62
CA ILE A 258 17.12 -13.73 1.18
C ILE A 258 18.57 -13.57 0.74
N THR A 259 19.11 -14.64 0.15
CA THR A 259 20.48 -14.70 -0.38
C THR A 259 20.50 -14.64 -1.92
N ASN A 260 21.69 -14.55 -2.51
CA ASN A 260 21.87 -14.64 -3.97
C ASN A 260 21.31 -15.97 -4.56
N SER A 261 21.35 -17.06 -3.79
CA SER A 261 20.82 -18.37 -4.23
C SER A 261 19.29 -18.36 -4.31
N ASP A 262 18.64 -17.77 -3.30
CA ASP A 262 17.18 -17.62 -3.29
C ASP A 262 16.72 -16.75 -4.46
N LEU A 263 17.45 -15.66 -4.72
CA LEU A 263 17.17 -14.77 -5.84
C LEU A 263 17.27 -15.50 -7.19
N THR A 264 18.32 -16.30 -7.39
CA THR A 264 18.48 -17.10 -8.60
C THR A 264 17.29 -18.06 -8.76
N THR A 265 16.84 -18.66 -7.65
CA THR A 265 15.67 -19.56 -7.61
C THR A 265 14.36 -18.85 -7.92
N PHE A 266 14.18 -17.61 -7.48
CA PHE A 266 12.99 -16.82 -7.81
C PHE A 266 12.99 -16.39 -9.28
N ARG A 267 14.13 -15.90 -9.78
CA ARG A 267 14.27 -15.50 -11.19
C ARG A 267 14.09 -16.66 -12.15
N SER A 268 14.56 -17.86 -11.80
CA SER A 268 14.39 -19.05 -12.64
C SER A 268 12.93 -19.51 -12.78
N LYS A 269 12.03 -19.02 -11.92
CA LYS A 269 10.59 -19.31 -11.98
C LYS A 269 9.82 -18.29 -12.82
N LEU A 270 10.46 -17.22 -13.28
CA LEU A 270 9.81 -16.23 -14.13
C LEU A 270 9.51 -16.86 -15.50
N PRO A 271 8.25 -16.81 -15.96
CA PRO A 271 7.91 -17.29 -17.28
C PRO A 271 8.44 -16.31 -18.35
N ASN A 272 8.60 -16.79 -19.57
CA ASN A 272 8.91 -15.91 -20.69
C ASN A 272 7.77 -14.90 -20.91
N PRO A 273 8.07 -13.69 -21.42
CA PRO A 273 7.04 -12.69 -21.71
C PRO A 273 5.97 -13.20 -22.68
N PRO A 274 4.75 -12.65 -22.60
CA PRO A 274 3.66 -12.96 -23.53
C PRO A 274 4.07 -12.80 -24.99
N ALA A 275 3.79 -13.81 -25.82
CA ALA A 275 4.19 -13.84 -27.23
C ALA A 275 3.57 -12.68 -28.05
N CYS A 276 2.42 -12.16 -27.60
CA CYS A 276 1.78 -10.98 -28.19
C CYS A 276 2.66 -9.71 -28.13
N LEU A 277 3.73 -9.72 -27.32
CA LEU A 277 4.65 -8.60 -27.16
C LEU A 277 5.94 -8.72 -27.99
N ASN A 278 6.19 -9.86 -28.65
CA ASN A 278 7.46 -10.12 -29.37
C ASN A 278 7.78 -9.10 -30.48
N LYS A 279 6.77 -8.39 -30.97
CA LYS A 279 6.92 -7.34 -31.99
C LYS A 279 7.41 -5.99 -31.44
N PHE A 280 7.45 -5.83 -30.12
CA PHE A 280 7.85 -4.59 -29.48
C PHE A 280 9.28 -4.68 -28.93
N LYS A 281 9.95 -3.53 -28.84
CA LYS A 281 11.13 -3.40 -28.00
C LYS A 281 10.68 -3.51 -26.55
N LEU A 282 11.11 -4.56 -25.87
CA LEU A 282 10.60 -4.92 -24.55
C LEU A 282 11.78 -5.16 -23.61
N ASP A 283 11.81 -4.43 -22.49
CA ASP A 283 12.62 -4.83 -21.34
C ASP A 283 11.70 -5.22 -20.18
N SER A 284 12.20 -6.05 -19.27
CA SER A 284 11.49 -6.43 -18.05
C SER A 284 12.32 -6.06 -16.83
N VAL A 285 11.65 -5.63 -15.77
CA VAL A 285 12.22 -5.50 -14.44
C VAL A 285 11.52 -6.46 -13.49
N PHE A 286 12.29 -7.10 -12.62
CA PHE A 286 11.82 -8.04 -11.62
C PHE A 286 11.95 -7.46 -10.22
N GLY A 287 10.84 -7.44 -9.49
CA GLY A 287 10.73 -6.99 -8.13
C GLY A 287 10.57 -8.17 -7.19
N LEU A 288 11.37 -8.20 -6.13
CA LEU A 288 11.14 -9.08 -5.00
C LEU A 288 10.82 -8.26 -3.77
N MET A 289 9.59 -8.40 -3.29
CA MET A 289 9.13 -7.77 -2.06
C MET A 289 8.99 -8.82 -0.96
N SER A 290 9.79 -8.67 0.10
CA SER A 290 9.73 -9.53 1.29
C SER A 290 9.39 -8.70 2.52
N VAL A 291 8.37 -9.16 3.25
CA VAL A 291 7.88 -8.49 4.47
C VAL A 291 8.52 -9.01 5.76
N TYR A 292 9.51 -9.93 5.70
CA TYR A 292 10.17 -10.42 6.92
C TYR A 292 11.68 -10.62 6.76
N SER A 293 12.15 -10.89 5.54
CA SER A 293 13.57 -11.11 5.28
C SER A 293 14.37 -9.82 5.30
N GLN A 294 15.58 -9.87 5.85
CA GLN A 294 16.65 -9.02 5.35
C GLN A 294 17.07 -9.52 3.96
N ILE A 295 17.54 -8.61 3.12
CA ILE A 295 18.03 -8.95 1.79
C ILE A 295 19.55 -8.83 1.83
N ASN A 296 20.21 -9.97 2.00
CA ASN A 296 21.65 -10.08 2.18
C ASN A 296 22.28 -10.58 0.88
N ILE A 297 22.37 -9.67 -0.10
CA ILE A 297 22.94 -9.91 -1.42
C ILE A 297 24.21 -9.06 -1.63
N ASN A 298 25.12 -9.55 -2.46
CA ASN A 298 26.41 -8.87 -2.66
C ASN A 298 26.28 -7.64 -3.56
N HIS A 299 25.39 -7.73 -4.54
CA HIS A 299 25.04 -6.69 -5.49
C HIS A 299 23.60 -6.92 -5.94
N VAL A 300 22.88 -5.84 -6.24
CA VAL A 300 21.56 -5.94 -6.86
C VAL A 300 21.74 -6.32 -8.32
N PRO A 301 21.21 -7.46 -8.81
CA PRO A 301 21.36 -7.82 -10.20
C PRO A 301 20.65 -6.85 -11.14
N ASP A 302 21.11 -6.84 -12.40
CA ASP A 302 20.48 -6.03 -13.44
C ASP A 302 18.98 -6.29 -13.57
N SER A 303 18.28 -5.20 -13.86
CA SER A 303 16.83 -5.14 -13.99
C SER A 303 16.08 -5.74 -12.80
N THR A 304 16.66 -5.68 -11.61
CA THR A 304 16.03 -6.16 -10.37
C THR A 304 15.86 -5.04 -9.38
N TYR A 305 14.75 -5.03 -8.66
CA TYR A 305 14.53 -4.15 -7.51
C TYR A 305 14.03 -4.94 -6.30
N PHE A 306 14.30 -4.41 -5.11
CA PHE A 306 13.99 -5.06 -3.85
C PHE A 306 13.29 -4.14 -2.88
N VAL A 307 12.32 -4.69 -2.16
CA VAL A 307 11.74 -4.03 -0.99
C VAL A 307 11.76 -5.04 0.14
N SER A 308 12.69 -4.85 1.07
CA SER A 308 12.76 -5.61 2.31
C SER A 308 11.87 -4.98 3.39
N ALA A 309 11.86 -5.61 4.55
CA ALA A 309 11.24 -5.08 5.74
C ALA A 309 11.70 -3.65 6.08
N SER A 310 13.01 -3.42 6.15
CA SER A 310 13.57 -2.11 6.51
C SER A 310 13.24 -1.02 5.49
N ASP A 311 12.96 -1.41 4.25
CA ASP A 311 12.65 -0.47 3.17
C ASP A 311 11.18 -0.06 3.16
N SER A 312 10.32 -0.75 3.90
CA SER A 312 8.85 -0.55 3.89
C SER A 312 8.44 0.88 4.22
N LEU A 313 9.14 1.56 5.14
CA LEU A 313 8.88 2.98 5.43
C LEU A 313 9.09 3.86 4.20
N TYR A 314 10.24 3.73 3.55
CA TYR A 314 10.58 4.50 2.36
C TYR A 314 9.73 4.11 1.16
N PHE A 315 9.43 2.82 1.01
CA PHE A 315 8.64 2.33 -0.10
C PHE A 315 7.15 2.64 0.05
N HIS A 316 6.53 2.46 1.22
CA HIS A 316 5.09 2.65 1.41
C HIS A 316 4.67 4.02 1.95
N GLY A 317 5.62 4.85 2.41
CA GLY A 317 5.33 6.16 2.98
C GLY A 317 4.28 6.03 4.07
N SER A 318 3.23 6.85 4.07
CA SER A 318 2.14 6.84 5.08
C SER A 318 1.39 5.52 5.26
N LEU A 319 1.58 4.54 4.37
CA LEU A 319 0.99 3.22 4.51
C LEU A 319 1.94 2.23 5.19
N TYR A 320 3.15 2.62 5.63
CA TYR A 320 4.11 1.70 6.24
C TYR A 320 3.56 1.00 7.49
N ASP A 321 2.75 1.71 8.29
CA ASP A 321 2.06 1.19 9.48
C ASP A 321 0.68 0.60 9.18
N HIS A 322 0.25 0.57 7.92
CA HIS A 322 -0.98 -0.11 7.53
C HIS A 322 -0.88 -1.59 7.96
N PRO A 323 -1.91 -2.23 8.55
CA PRO A 323 -1.80 -3.61 9.06
C PRO A 323 -1.46 -4.69 8.02
N ARG A 324 -1.48 -4.34 6.73
CA ARG A 324 -0.94 -5.19 5.66
C ARG A 324 0.55 -4.95 5.39
N CYS A 325 1.08 -3.75 5.68
CA CYS A 325 2.51 -3.38 5.67
C CYS A 325 3.23 -3.61 7.00
N SER A 326 2.53 -3.48 8.13
CA SER A 326 3.15 -3.48 9.45
C SER A 326 3.53 -4.90 9.86
N MET A 327 4.84 -5.11 9.88
CA MET A 327 5.52 -6.38 10.19
C MET A 327 5.75 -6.56 11.68
N ALA A 328 5.61 -5.48 12.47
CA ALA A 328 5.74 -5.47 13.92
C ALA A 328 4.39 -5.14 14.56
N ILE A 329 3.83 -6.09 15.30
CA ILE A 329 2.62 -5.93 16.10
C ILE A 329 3.08 -5.63 17.52
N ASP A 330 3.25 -4.35 17.83
CA ASP A 330 3.42 -3.91 19.22
C ASP A 330 2.11 -4.13 19.98
N VAL A 331 2.08 -5.07 20.91
CA VAL A 331 0.85 -5.42 21.63
C VAL A 331 0.31 -4.27 22.49
N ASN A 332 1.17 -3.33 22.87
CA ASN A 332 0.82 -2.20 23.71
C ASN A 332 0.36 -0.96 22.92
N SER A 333 0.66 -0.88 21.62
CA SER A 333 0.30 0.30 20.80
C SER A 333 -0.46 -0.02 19.52
N ALA A 334 -0.30 -1.22 18.95
CA ALA A 334 -0.88 -1.59 17.67
C ALA A 334 -2.40 -1.59 17.66
N LEU A 335 -2.96 -1.44 16.46
CA LEU A 335 -4.40 -1.47 16.24
C LEU A 335 -4.97 -2.86 16.54
N LYS A 336 -6.25 -2.92 16.94
CA LYS A 336 -7.01 -4.16 17.17
C LYS A 336 -6.81 -5.18 16.04
N THR A 337 -6.80 -4.70 14.82
CA THR A 337 -6.63 -5.49 13.60
C THR A 337 -5.27 -6.15 13.46
N SER A 338 -4.23 -5.51 13.97
CA SER A 338 -2.87 -6.03 13.95
C SER A 338 -2.72 -7.06 15.06
N ILE A 339 -3.19 -6.73 16.28
CA ILE A 339 -3.18 -7.63 17.44
C ILE A 339 -3.97 -8.91 17.14
N LYS A 340 -5.12 -8.82 16.47
CA LYS A 340 -5.95 -9.98 16.10
C LYS A 340 -5.21 -11.04 15.30
N GLN A 341 -4.21 -10.64 14.52
CA GLN A 341 -3.43 -11.54 13.66
C GLN A 341 -2.46 -12.42 14.45
N ILE A 342 -2.28 -12.19 15.74
CA ILE A 342 -1.36 -12.99 16.58
C ILE A 342 -2.03 -14.20 17.21
N PHE A 343 -3.32 -14.45 16.96
CA PHE A 343 -4.09 -15.53 17.59
C PHE A 343 -4.55 -16.60 16.59
N CYS A 344 -4.51 -17.86 17.01
CA CYS A 344 -5.18 -18.97 16.33
C CYS A 344 -6.71 -18.90 16.53
N GLY A 345 -7.46 -19.66 15.72
CA GLY A 345 -8.90 -19.87 15.90
C GLY A 345 -9.79 -19.08 14.93
N THR A 346 -11.10 -19.15 15.20
CA THR A 346 -12.15 -18.49 14.43
C THR A 346 -12.12 -16.96 14.62
N ASN A 347 -12.76 -16.25 13.70
CA ASN A 347 -12.87 -14.79 13.74
C ASN A 347 -13.45 -14.27 15.07
N HIS A 348 -14.40 -15.01 15.65
CA HIS A 348 -15.01 -14.66 16.93
C HIS A 348 -14.02 -14.80 18.09
N GLU A 349 -13.30 -15.93 18.16
CA GLU A 349 -12.28 -16.20 19.18
C GLU A 349 -11.14 -15.18 19.13
N GLN A 350 -10.61 -14.91 17.94
CA GLN A 350 -9.56 -13.93 17.74
C GLN A 350 -10.02 -12.53 18.17
N THR A 351 -11.25 -12.13 17.84
CA THR A 351 -11.80 -10.82 18.22
C THR A 351 -11.95 -10.69 19.74
N ASN A 352 -12.38 -11.76 20.40
CA ASN A 352 -12.48 -11.81 21.87
C ASN A 352 -11.10 -11.66 22.53
N LEU A 353 -10.11 -12.47 22.12
CA LEU A 353 -8.73 -12.41 22.64
C LEU A 353 -8.08 -11.03 22.40
N THR A 354 -8.32 -10.44 21.23
CA THR A 354 -7.86 -9.08 20.93
C THR A 354 -8.44 -8.05 21.90
N GLY A 355 -9.75 -8.14 22.18
CA GLY A 355 -10.41 -7.27 23.15
C GLY A 355 -9.78 -7.40 24.54
N LYS A 356 -9.39 -8.60 24.94
CA LYS A 356 -8.70 -8.86 26.21
C LYS A 356 -7.30 -8.25 26.25
N VAL A 357 -6.49 -8.38 25.18
CA VAL A 357 -5.18 -7.70 25.10
C VAL A 357 -5.32 -6.18 25.17
N ILE A 358 -6.27 -5.59 24.45
CA ILE A 358 -6.50 -4.14 24.48
C ILE A 358 -6.93 -3.69 25.88
N LYS A 359 -7.80 -4.45 26.54
CA LYS A 359 -8.18 -4.15 27.93
C LYS A 359 -6.99 -4.28 28.87
N GLN A 360 -6.16 -5.31 28.69
CA GLN A 360 -4.97 -5.55 29.50
C GLN A 360 -4.00 -4.40 29.40
N ARG A 361 -3.60 -3.97 28.18
CA ARG A 361 -2.60 -2.91 28.00
C ARG A 361 -3.01 -1.55 28.60
N TYR A 362 -4.31 -1.27 28.69
CA TYR A 362 -4.81 -0.06 29.37
C TYR A 362 -4.69 -0.15 30.89
N ASN A 363 -4.71 -1.36 31.46
CA ASN A 363 -4.51 -1.59 32.89
C ASN A 363 -3.02 -1.69 33.22
N LYS A 364 -2.27 -2.48 32.44
CA LYS A 364 -0.84 -2.74 32.60
C LYS A 364 -0.26 -3.09 31.23
N ARG A 365 0.82 -2.40 30.84
CA ARG A 365 1.60 -2.78 29.66
C ARG A 365 2.11 -4.22 29.79
N ILE A 366 2.04 -4.96 28.69
CA ILE A 366 2.57 -6.32 28.58
C ILE A 366 4.07 -6.18 28.30
N ALA A 367 4.93 -6.76 29.14
CA ALA A 367 6.36 -6.47 29.12
C ALA A 367 7.14 -7.31 28.10
N ASN A 368 6.70 -8.54 27.84
CA ASN A 368 7.41 -9.48 26.98
C ASN A 368 6.48 -10.61 26.47
N TYR A 369 7.05 -11.49 25.63
CA TYR A 369 6.33 -12.58 24.99
C TYR A 369 5.81 -13.61 25.99
N ASP A 370 6.60 -13.98 26.99
CA ASP A 370 6.18 -14.97 28.00
C ASP A 370 4.96 -14.48 28.79
N GLU A 371 4.90 -13.18 29.11
CA GLU A 371 3.74 -12.57 29.75
C GLU A 371 2.52 -12.60 28.82
N LEU A 372 2.69 -12.28 27.53
CA LEU A 372 1.61 -12.36 26.55
C LEU A 372 1.08 -13.79 26.38
N GLU A 373 1.96 -14.77 26.23
CA GLU A 373 1.61 -16.17 26.03
C GLU A 373 0.88 -16.74 27.25
N SER A 374 1.35 -16.41 28.46
CA SER A 374 0.69 -16.79 29.70
C SER A 374 -0.73 -16.23 29.78
N LEU A 375 -0.92 -14.93 29.53
CA LEU A 375 -2.23 -14.29 29.53
C LEU A 375 -3.18 -14.89 28.50
N VAL A 376 -2.69 -15.14 27.28
CA VAL A 376 -3.49 -15.72 26.20
C VAL A 376 -3.92 -17.14 26.54
N SER A 377 -3.03 -17.93 27.14
CA SER A 377 -3.32 -19.27 27.61
C SER A 377 -4.37 -19.27 28.73
N GLU A 378 -4.25 -18.37 29.70
CA GLU A 378 -5.26 -18.17 30.76
C GLU A 378 -6.64 -17.79 30.19
N TRP A 379 -6.67 -17.10 29.06
CA TRP A 379 -7.90 -16.71 28.38
C TRP A 379 -8.49 -17.80 27.50
N GLY A 380 -7.89 -19.00 27.47
CA GLY A 380 -8.29 -20.12 26.63
C GLY A 380 -7.94 -19.94 25.15
N GLY A 381 -6.99 -19.05 24.85
CA GLY A 381 -6.51 -18.78 23.49
C GLY A 381 -5.18 -19.46 23.19
N LYS A 382 -4.77 -19.39 21.93
CA LYS A 382 -3.43 -19.80 21.48
C LYS A 382 -2.85 -18.72 20.57
N LEU A 383 -1.57 -18.37 20.77
CA LEU A 383 -0.84 -17.51 19.84
C LEU A 383 -0.56 -18.25 18.52
N ASP A 384 -0.62 -17.54 17.39
CA ASP A 384 -0.20 -18.03 16.08
C ASP A 384 1.33 -18.04 16.06
N GLU A 385 1.94 -19.22 16.05
CA GLU A 385 3.39 -19.40 16.04
C GLU A 385 4.06 -18.68 14.85
N SER A 386 3.34 -18.53 13.73
CA SER A 386 3.83 -17.77 12.57
C SER A 386 3.88 -16.25 12.80
N ALA A 387 3.21 -15.76 13.86
CA ALA A 387 3.20 -14.35 14.25
C ALA A 387 4.26 -14.02 15.32
N HIS A 388 4.97 -15.00 15.88
CA HIS A 388 5.94 -14.78 16.96
C HIS A 388 6.99 -13.72 16.59
N ALA A 389 7.63 -13.83 15.41
CA ALA A 389 8.63 -12.87 14.95
C ALA A 389 8.10 -11.43 14.77
N ARG A 390 6.77 -11.28 14.67
CA ARG A 390 6.07 -10.01 14.47
C ARG A 390 5.75 -9.32 15.78
N ILE A 391 5.64 -10.04 16.89
CA ILE A 391 5.19 -9.45 18.16
C ILE A 391 6.30 -8.57 18.78
N LYS A 392 5.93 -7.35 19.18
CA LYS A 392 6.77 -6.37 19.91
C LYS A 392 6.03 -5.85 21.16
N PHE A 393 6.71 -5.16 22.07
CA PHE A 393 6.21 -4.73 23.39
C PHE A 393 6.55 -3.28 23.71
#